data_AF-A0A6G0V426-F1
#
_entry.id   AF-A0A6G0V426-F1
#
_cell.length_a   1.000
_cell.length_b   1.000
_cell.length_c   1.000
_cell.angle_alpha   90.00
_cell.angle_beta   90.00
_cell.angle_gamma   90.00
#
_symmetry.space_group_name_H-M   'P 1'
#
loop_
_entity.id
_entity.type
_entity.pdbx_description
1 polymer ?
#
loop_
_entity_poly.entity_id
_entity_poly.type
_entity_poly.pdbx_seq_one_letter_code
_entity_poly.pdbx_strand_id
1 'polypeptide(L)'
;MLFTSLEEDESEAFLVCCGGIHAFIATLVFAMFDFVAVSTTLGFYLKYTMKSPQWHNLFPLVILIISVSFFPTGPYGLYNEKQKQLKIYLWRLRIIALFSFLWMCICMFVQEETIGFLIAIIWLGSTFTYTFGSHFCSVTIEFLNDYKGYDGADPEVYEKITGLSLDPEF
;
A
#
# COMPACT_ATOMS: atom_id res chain seq x y z
N MET A 1 8.01 -18.94 28.02
CA MET A 1 8.48 -17.56 28.25
C MET A 1 9.99 -17.60 28.14
N LEU A 2 10.52 -17.39 26.94
CA LEU A 2 11.94 -17.14 26.72
C LEU A 2 12.06 -16.44 25.35
N PHE A 3 11.65 -15.17 25.34
CA PHE A 3 12.24 -14.16 24.46
C PHE A 3 13.68 -13.92 24.94
N THR A 4 14.51 -14.96 24.96
CA THR A 4 15.95 -14.83 25.21
C THR A 4 16.51 -14.22 23.96
N SER A 5 16.64 -12.89 24.03
CA SER A 5 17.58 -12.08 23.29
C SER A 5 17.79 -12.59 21.86
N LEU A 6 16.88 -12.14 20.98
CA LEU A 6 17.38 -11.38 19.85
C LEU A 6 18.28 -10.30 20.47
N GLU A 7 19.54 -10.65 20.72
CA GLU A 7 20.58 -9.63 20.71
C GLU A 7 20.29 -8.85 19.44
N GLU A 8 20.31 -7.52 19.53
CA GLU A 8 20.24 -6.60 18.42
C GLU A 8 21.49 -6.77 17.54
N ASP A 9 21.78 -8.01 17.18
CA ASP A 9 22.86 -8.46 16.37
C ASP A 9 22.44 -8.10 14.96
N GLU A 10 23.31 -7.31 14.33
CA GLU A 10 23.20 -6.75 12.98
C GLU A 10 23.10 -7.82 11.88
N SER A 11 22.60 -9.02 12.20
CA SER A 11 22.30 -10.07 11.25
C SER A 11 21.32 -9.51 10.21
N GLU A 12 21.72 -9.60 8.94
CA GLU A 12 20.92 -9.17 7.80
C GLU A 12 19.51 -9.78 7.84
N ALA A 13 19.38 -10.98 8.41
CA ALA A 13 18.09 -11.66 8.62
C ALA A 13 17.15 -10.91 9.59
N PHE A 14 17.66 -10.34 10.69
CA PHE A 14 16.85 -9.55 11.62
C PHE A 14 16.38 -8.24 10.96
N LEU A 15 17.27 -7.56 10.23
CA LEU A 15 16.94 -6.33 9.50
C LEU A 15 15.88 -6.56 8.41
N VAL A 16 15.99 -7.67 7.66
CA VAL A 16 15.01 -8.04 6.61
C VAL A 16 13.66 -8.42 7.21
N CYS A 17 13.63 -9.21 8.29
CA CYS A 17 12.40 -9.60 8.97
C CYS A 17 11.69 -8.39 9.60
N CYS A 18 12.45 -7.56 10.33
CA CYS A 18 11.95 -6.35 10.96
C CYS A 18 11.45 -5.34 9.92
N GLY A 19 12.20 -5.11 8.84
CA GLY A 19 11.80 -4.24 7.72
C GLY A 19 10.54 -4.73 7.01
N GLY A 20 10.41 -6.04 6.79
CA GLY A 20 9.23 -6.66 6.18
C GLY A 20 7.96 -6.53 7.03
N ILE A 21 8.06 -6.77 8.34
CA ILE A 21 6.93 -6.60 9.28
C ILE A 21 6.52 -5.12 9.35
N HIS A 22 7.47 -4.19 9.42
CA HIS A 22 7.15 -2.76 9.39
C HIS A 22 6.46 -2.36 8.09
N ALA A 23 6.90 -2.89 6.94
CA ALA A 23 6.25 -2.64 5.66
C ALA A 23 4.83 -3.23 5.60
N PHE A 24 4.61 -4.41 6.18
CA PHE A 24 3.29 -5.03 6.27
C PHE A 24 2.33 -4.17 7.10
N ILE A 25 2.76 -3.75 8.31
CA ILE A 25 1.97 -2.87 9.18
C ILE A 25 1.73 -1.51 8.50
N ALA A 26 2.75 -0.94 7.87
CA ALA A 26 2.63 0.32 7.13
C ALA A 26 1.62 0.19 5.98
N THR A 27 1.60 -0.94 5.27
CA THR A 27 0.64 -1.21 4.19
C THR A 27 -0.79 -1.36 4.71
N LEU A 28 -0.97 -2.00 5.87
CA LEU A 28 -2.27 -2.10 6.55
C LEU A 28 -2.79 -0.72 6.95
N VAL A 29 -1.96 0.07 7.64
CA VAL A 29 -2.31 1.44 8.05
C VAL A 29 -2.59 2.30 6.82
N PHE A 30 -1.77 2.18 5.79
CA PHE A 30 -1.99 2.87 4.52
C PHE A 30 -3.32 2.49 3.88
N ALA A 31 -3.73 1.21 3.88
CA ALA A 31 -5.01 0.78 3.33
C ALA A 31 -6.21 1.41 4.06
N MET A 32 -6.11 1.63 5.38
CA MET A 32 -7.14 2.35 6.13
C MET A 32 -7.21 3.82 5.71
N PHE A 33 -6.06 4.49 5.57
CA PHE A 33 -6.01 5.88 5.10
C PHE A 33 -6.47 6.01 3.64
N ASP A 34 -6.10 5.09 2.77
CA ASP A 34 -6.51 5.02 1.37
C ASP A 34 -8.03 4.93 1.26
N PHE A 35 -8.68 4.03 2.03
CA PHE A 35 -10.14 3.94 2.05
C PHE A 35 -10.81 5.28 2.36
N VAL A 36 -10.35 5.96 3.41
CA VAL A 36 -10.91 7.24 3.83
C VAL A 36 -10.65 8.31 2.77
N ALA A 37 -9.41 8.39 2.26
CA ALA A 37 -9.01 9.38 1.26
C ALA A 37 -9.80 9.21 -0.05
N VAL A 38 -9.82 8.00 -0.62
CA VAL A 38 -10.51 7.73 -1.89
C VAL A 38 -12.02 7.91 -1.76
N SER A 39 -12.63 7.48 -0.65
CA SER A 39 -14.07 7.61 -0.44
C SER A 39 -14.49 9.05 -0.24
N THR A 40 -13.69 9.83 0.50
CA THR A 40 -13.93 11.26 0.70
C THR A 40 -13.79 12.03 -0.61
N THR A 41 -12.72 11.80 -1.37
CA THR A 41 -12.51 12.43 -2.67
C THR A 41 -13.60 12.04 -3.66
N LEU A 42 -14.02 10.77 -3.69
CA LEU A 42 -15.15 10.31 -4.49
C LEU A 42 -16.44 11.07 -4.11
N GLY A 43 -16.73 11.21 -2.82
CA GLY A 43 -17.90 11.95 -2.33
C GLY A 43 -17.90 13.43 -2.77
N PHE A 44 -16.74 14.09 -2.72
CA PHE A 44 -16.59 15.45 -3.22
C PHE A 44 -16.86 15.53 -4.73
N TYR A 45 -16.23 14.67 -5.53
CA TYR A 45 -16.42 14.67 -6.98
C TYR A 45 -17.84 14.30 -7.39
N LEU A 46 -18.51 13.38 -6.68
CA LEU A 46 -19.93 13.07 -6.88
C LEU A 46 -20.79 14.32 -6.66
N LYS A 47 -20.61 15.00 -5.52
CA LYS A 47 -21.37 16.21 -5.18
C LYS A 47 -21.16 17.33 -6.20
N TYR A 48 -19.92 17.57 -6.63
CA TYR A 48 -19.61 18.59 -7.64
C TYR A 48 -20.20 18.24 -9.01
N THR A 49 -20.08 16.97 -9.43
CA THR A 49 -20.62 16.50 -10.72
C THR A 49 -22.14 16.59 -10.77
N MET A 50 -22.85 16.27 -9.67
CA MET A 50 -24.30 16.42 -9.58
C MET A 50 -24.75 17.88 -9.73
N LYS A 51 -23.94 18.85 -9.30
CA LYS A 51 -24.23 20.27 -9.46
C LYS A 51 -23.85 20.79 -10.85
N SER A 52 -22.75 20.31 -11.42
CA SER A 52 -22.22 20.72 -12.71
C SER A 52 -21.47 19.57 -13.39
N PRO A 53 -22.11 18.84 -14.33
CA PRO A 53 -21.53 17.69 -15.00
C PRO A 53 -20.56 18.13 -16.12
N GLN A 54 -19.50 18.81 -15.74
CA GLN A 54 -18.42 19.21 -16.63
C GLN A 54 -17.38 18.09 -16.75
N TRP A 55 -16.69 18.04 -17.90
CA TRP A 55 -15.74 16.97 -18.20
C TRP A 55 -14.62 16.85 -17.16
N HIS A 56 -14.15 17.98 -16.62
CA HIS A 56 -13.14 18.02 -15.57
C HIS A 56 -13.62 17.52 -14.19
N ASN A 57 -14.93 17.32 -14.00
CA ASN A 57 -15.49 16.67 -12.81
C ASN A 57 -15.81 15.20 -13.09
N LEU A 58 -16.33 14.90 -14.27
CA LEU A 58 -16.70 13.55 -14.69
C LEU A 58 -15.49 12.63 -14.84
N PHE A 59 -14.38 13.12 -15.41
CA PHE A 59 -13.23 12.28 -15.68
C PHE A 59 -12.56 11.75 -14.40
N PRO A 60 -12.20 12.59 -13.41
CA PRO A 60 -11.69 12.08 -12.13
C PRO A 60 -12.70 11.22 -11.39
N LEU A 61 -14.00 11.54 -11.48
CA LEU A 61 -15.05 10.75 -10.86
C LEU A 61 -15.04 9.29 -11.36
N VAL A 62 -14.97 9.08 -12.68
CA VAL A 62 -14.94 7.73 -13.26
C VAL A 62 -13.70 6.96 -12.80
N ILE A 63 -12.53 7.61 -12.80
CA ILE A 63 -11.28 6.99 -12.33
C ILE A 63 -11.38 6.60 -10.86
N LEU A 64 -11.97 7.45 -10.01
CA LEU A 64 -12.19 7.16 -8.59
C LEU A 64 -13.16 5.99 -8.39
N ILE A 65 -14.25 5.90 -9.16
CA ILE A 65 -15.19 4.77 -9.09
C ILE A 65 -14.47 3.46 -9.41
N ILE A 66 -13.71 3.43 -10.51
CA ILE A 66 -12.91 2.26 -10.89
C ILE A 66 -11.93 1.92 -9.76
N SER A 67 -11.20 2.91 -9.26
CA SER A 67 -10.24 2.74 -8.17
C SER A 67 -10.87 2.15 -6.91
N VAL A 68 -12.02 2.65 -6.48
CA VAL A 68 -12.76 2.14 -5.32
C VAL A 68 -13.21 0.69 -5.55
N SER A 69 -13.62 0.33 -6.77
CA SER A 69 -14.01 -1.06 -7.06
C SER A 69 -12.87 -2.07 -6.87
N PHE A 70 -11.61 -1.65 -7.08
CA PHE A 70 -10.43 -2.47 -6.87
C PHE A 70 -9.83 -2.38 -5.46
N PHE A 71 -10.25 -1.40 -4.65
CA PHE A 71 -9.76 -1.23 -3.28
C PHE A 71 -9.86 -2.51 -2.43
N PRO A 72 -10.98 -3.29 -2.43
CA PRO A 72 -11.10 -4.49 -1.60
C PRO A 72 -10.01 -5.54 -1.80
N THR A 73 -9.33 -5.53 -2.96
CA THR A 73 -8.20 -6.45 -3.22
C THR A 73 -7.03 -6.24 -2.26
N GLY A 74 -6.83 -5.02 -1.73
CA GLY A 74 -5.77 -4.70 -0.77
C GLY A 74 -6.01 -5.35 0.59
N PRO A 75 -7.07 -4.94 1.33
CA PRO A 75 -7.40 -5.53 2.62
C PRO A 75 -7.59 -7.05 2.56
N TYR A 76 -8.26 -7.56 1.51
CA TYR A 76 -8.41 -9.01 1.32
C TYR A 76 -7.06 -9.71 1.12
N GLY A 77 -6.17 -9.11 0.31
CA GLY A 77 -4.83 -9.62 0.07
C GLY A 77 -3.96 -9.61 1.32
N LEU A 78 -4.05 -8.58 2.16
CA LEU A 78 -3.34 -8.50 3.44
C LEU A 78 -3.87 -9.54 4.44
N TYR A 79 -5.19 -9.61 4.63
CA TYR A 79 -5.81 -10.47 5.63
C TYR A 79 -5.62 -11.98 5.35
N ASN A 80 -5.62 -12.36 4.07
CA ASN A 80 -5.48 -13.76 3.65
C ASN A 80 -4.08 -14.09 3.10
N GLU A 81 -3.13 -13.14 3.23
CA GLU A 81 -1.76 -13.24 2.71
C GLU A 81 -1.71 -13.62 1.21
N LYS A 82 -2.69 -13.15 0.44
CA LYS A 82 -2.80 -13.47 -0.99
C LYS A 82 -2.08 -12.43 -1.85
N GLN A 83 -0.87 -12.79 -2.25
CA GLN A 83 0.00 -11.95 -3.08
C GLN A 83 -0.65 -11.49 -4.39
N LYS A 84 -1.45 -12.33 -5.06
CA LYS A 84 -2.11 -11.96 -6.33
C LYS A 84 -3.03 -10.75 -6.15
N GLN A 85 -3.80 -10.73 -5.07
CA GLN A 85 -4.72 -9.64 -4.73
C GLN A 85 -3.94 -8.40 -4.29
N LEU A 86 -2.85 -8.56 -3.54
CA LEU A 86 -1.94 -7.45 -3.24
C LEU A 86 -1.30 -6.85 -4.49
N LYS A 87 -0.94 -7.65 -5.50
CA LYS A 87 -0.42 -7.14 -6.79
C LYS A 87 -1.47 -6.32 -7.53
N ILE A 88 -2.74 -6.73 -7.50
CA ILE A 88 -3.85 -5.93 -8.08
C ILE A 88 -3.97 -4.60 -7.34
N TYR A 89 -3.94 -4.63 -6.00
CA TYR A 89 -3.97 -3.43 -5.18
C TYR A 89 -2.77 -2.51 -5.42
N LEU A 90 -1.55 -3.04 -5.51
CA LEU A 90 -0.34 -2.29 -5.84
C LEU A 90 -0.45 -1.57 -7.18
N TRP A 91 -0.95 -2.26 -8.22
CA TRP A 91 -1.20 -1.65 -9.53
C TRP A 91 -2.22 -0.51 -9.43
N ARG A 92 -3.30 -0.69 -8.66
CA ARG A 92 -4.25 0.38 -8.38
C ARG A 92 -3.56 1.59 -7.74
N LEU A 93 -2.70 1.40 -6.73
CA LEU A 93 -1.97 2.49 -6.09
C LEU A 93 -1.08 3.26 -7.09
N ARG A 94 -0.34 2.54 -7.93
CA ARG A 94 0.54 3.14 -8.95
C ARG A 94 -0.25 3.91 -10.01
N ILE A 95 -1.38 3.37 -10.47
CA ILE A 95 -2.27 4.03 -11.43
C ILE A 95 -2.84 5.31 -10.82
N ILE A 96 -3.28 5.28 -9.55
CA ILE A 96 -3.78 6.47 -8.87
C ILE A 96 -2.69 7.51 -8.62
N ALA A 97 -1.47 7.09 -8.27
CA ALA A 97 -0.34 8.01 -8.14
C ALA A 97 -0.06 8.73 -9.48
N LEU A 98 0.01 7.97 -10.58
CA LEU A 98 0.22 8.51 -11.92
C LEU A 98 -0.93 9.44 -12.33
N PHE A 99 -2.17 9.00 -12.11
CA PHE A 99 -3.35 9.82 -12.39
C PHE A 99 -3.31 11.13 -11.59
N SER A 100 -2.98 11.07 -10.30
CA SER A 100 -2.89 12.24 -9.43
C SER A 100 -1.86 13.24 -9.96
N PHE A 101 -0.69 12.76 -10.40
CA PHE A 101 0.33 13.60 -10.98
C PHE A 101 -0.13 14.28 -12.28
N LEU A 102 -0.71 13.51 -13.19
CA LEU A 102 -1.20 14.04 -14.47
C LEU A 102 -2.36 15.02 -14.26
N TRP A 103 -3.28 14.69 -13.35
CA TRP A 103 -4.44 15.52 -13.08
C TRP A 103 -4.07 16.83 -12.38
N MET A 104 -3.07 16.81 -11.48
CA MET A 104 -2.46 18.01 -10.95
C MET A 104 -2.00 18.94 -12.08
N CYS A 105 -1.23 18.42 -13.05
CA CYS A 105 -0.78 19.22 -14.19
C CYS A 105 -1.95 19.80 -14.97
N ILE A 106 -2.99 19.01 -15.25
CA ILE A 106 -4.19 19.47 -15.99
C ILE A 106 -4.93 20.57 -15.23
N CYS A 107 -5.09 20.45 -13.90
CA CYS A 107 -5.76 21.44 -13.08
C CYS A 107 -5.11 22.83 -13.14
N MET A 108 -3.79 22.90 -13.31
CA MET A 108 -3.06 24.17 -13.47
C MET A 108 -3.40 24.91 -14.79
N PHE A 109 -3.96 24.22 -15.78
CA PHE A 109 -4.27 24.80 -17.11
C PHE A 109 -5.77 24.94 -17.39
N VAL A 110 -6.62 24.15 -16.73
CA VAL A 110 -8.05 24.02 -17.10
C VAL A 110 -8.99 24.70 -16.11
N GLN A 111 -8.58 24.93 -14.87
CA GLN A 111 -9.44 25.50 -13.84
C GLN A 111 -9.11 26.96 -13.54
N GLU A 112 -10.09 27.70 -13.01
CA GLU A 112 -9.91 29.08 -12.54
C GLU A 112 -8.73 29.18 -11.54
N GLU A 113 -7.91 30.23 -11.67
CA GLU A 113 -6.56 30.30 -11.10
C GLU A 113 -6.47 29.84 -9.63
N THR A 114 -7.33 30.36 -8.74
CA THR A 114 -7.26 30.04 -7.31
C THR A 114 -7.76 28.63 -6.98
N ILE A 115 -8.88 28.20 -7.57
CA ILE A 115 -9.47 26.89 -7.28
C ILE A 115 -8.63 25.77 -7.90
N GLY A 116 -8.17 25.98 -9.15
CA GLY A 116 -7.29 25.06 -9.85
C GLY A 116 -5.98 24.81 -9.10
N PHE A 117 -5.39 25.86 -8.54
CA PHE A 117 -4.17 25.76 -7.73
C PHE A 117 -4.39 24.93 -6.45
N LEU A 118 -5.48 25.15 -5.72
CA LEU A 118 -5.80 24.37 -4.51
C LEU A 118 -6.03 22.90 -4.84
N ILE A 119 -6.76 22.60 -5.92
CA ILE A 119 -6.99 21.23 -6.37
C ILE A 119 -5.67 20.59 -6.82
N ALA A 120 -4.79 21.32 -7.51
CA ALA A 120 -3.47 20.83 -7.89
C ALA A 120 -2.62 20.45 -6.66
N ILE A 121 -2.62 21.25 -5.59
CA ILE A 121 -1.92 20.90 -4.34
C ILE A 121 -2.45 19.59 -3.74
N ILE A 122 -3.77 19.39 -3.73
CA ILE A 122 -4.39 18.15 -3.22
C ILE A 122 -3.93 16.93 -4.03
N TRP A 123 -3.90 17.06 -5.36
CA TRP A 123 -3.43 15.98 -6.23
C TRP A 123 -1.91 15.76 -6.16
N LEU A 124 -1.13 16.80 -5.89
CA LEU A 124 0.31 16.66 -5.59
C LEU A 124 0.52 15.87 -4.31
N GLY A 125 -0.19 16.22 -3.23
CA GLY A 125 -0.15 15.48 -1.97
C GLY A 125 -0.54 14.01 -2.17
N SER A 126 -1.62 13.77 -2.94
CA SER A 126 -2.05 12.43 -3.31
C SER A 126 -0.95 11.66 -4.06
N THR A 127 -0.27 12.29 -5.01
CA THR A 127 0.84 11.67 -5.75
C THR A 127 1.92 11.11 -4.82
N PHE A 128 2.36 11.92 -3.84
CA PHE A 128 3.35 11.46 -2.86
C PHE A 128 2.79 10.35 -1.98
N THR A 129 1.60 10.53 -1.41
CA THR A 129 0.95 9.54 -0.55
C THR A 129 0.83 8.18 -1.25
N TYR A 130 0.31 8.13 -2.46
CA TYR A 130 0.15 6.87 -3.20
C TYR A 130 1.47 6.28 -3.69
N THR A 131 2.50 7.11 -3.93
CA THR A 131 3.86 6.62 -4.21
C THR A 131 4.44 5.91 -3.00
N PHE A 132 4.36 6.50 -1.79
CA PHE A 132 4.79 5.84 -0.55
C PHE A 132 4.00 4.57 -0.24
N GLY A 133 2.66 4.63 -0.38
CA GLY A 133 1.82 3.45 -0.21
C GLY A 133 2.20 2.33 -1.18
N SER A 134 2.50 2.66 -2.43
CA SER A 134 2.96 1.69 -3.43
C SER A 134 4.33 1.09 -3.08
N HIS A 135 5.22 1.87 -2.46
CA HIS A 135 6.51 1.38 -1.98
C HIS A 135 6.32 0.36 -0.86
N PHE A 136 5.59 0.70 0.22
CA PHE A 136 5.32 -0.22 1.32
C PHE A 136 4.61 -1.50 0.85
N CYS A 137 3.64 -1.37 -0.06
CA CYS A 137 2.93 -2.52 -0.61
C CYS A 137 3.86 -3.41 -1.47
N SER A 138 4.81 -2.83 -2.21
CA SER A 138 5.81 -3.60 -2.97
C SER A 138 6.70 -4.41 -2.02
N VAL A 139 7.24 -3.77 -0.98
CA VAL A 139 8.06 -4.44 0.04
C VAL A 139 7.25 -5.50 0.79
N THR A 140 5.97 -5.26 1.05
CA THR A 140 5.08 -6.26 1.68
C THR A 140 4.87 -7.48 0.79
N ILE A 141 4.73 -7.30 -0.53
CA ILE A 141 4.60 -8.41 -1.47
C ILE A 141 5.89 -9.21 -1.53
N GLU A 142 7.05 -8.55 -1.54
CA GLU A 142 8.36 -9.20 -1.47
C GLU A 142 8.51 -9.98 -0.17
N PHE A 143 8.19 -9.34 0.96
CA PHE A 143 8.16 -10.00 2.27
C PHE A 143 7.26 -11.23 2.25
N LEU A 144 6.03 -11.17 1.72
CA LEU A 144 5.15 -12.35 1.63
C LEU A 144 5.59 -13.40 0.59
N ASN A 145 6.49 -13.07 -0.35
CA ASN A 145 7.09 -14.07 -1.25
C ASN A 145 8.22 -14.82 -0.54
N ASP A 146 9.04 -14.08 0.20
CA ASP A 146 10.29 -14.58 0.76
C ASP A 146 10.08 -15.15 2.18
N TYR A 147 9.09 -14.63 2.90
CA TYR A 147 8.70 -15.09 4.22
C TYR A 147 7.89 -16.39 4.10
N LYS A 148 8.57 -17.53 4.24
CA LYS A 148 7.96 -18.87 4.27
C LYS A 148 7.27 -19.23 5.59
N GLY A 149 6.98 -18.23 6.43
CA GLY A 149 6.60 -18.45 7.80
C GLY A 149 7.81 -18.93 8.61
N TYR A 150 8.12 -18.24 9.70
CA TYR A 150 8.92 -18.84 10.78
C TYR A 150 8.07 -19.86 11.58
N ASP A 151 7.09 -20.50 10.94
CA ASP A 151 6.17 -21.50 11.53
C ASP A 151 6.69 -22.94 11.38
N GLY A 152 7.96 -23.05 11.05
CA GLY A 152 8.72 -24.28 11.09
C GLY A 152 10.14 -23.86 10.90
N ALA A 153 10.91 -23.84 11.99
CA ALA A 153 12.35 -23.91 11.92
C ALA A 153 12.71 -24.88 10.79
N ASP A 154 13.15 -24.36 9.64
CA ASP A 154 13.84 -25.17 8.66
C ASP A 154 14.99 -25.78 9.47
N PRO A 155 15.02 -27.11 9.70
CA PRO A 155 15.90 -27.69 10.71
C PRO A 155 17.35 -27.29 10.47
N GLU A 156 17.72 -27.15 9.20
CA GLU A 156 19.03 -26.68 8.75
C GLU A 156 19.30 -25.21 9.13
N VAL A 157 18.30 -24.33 9.06
CA VAL A 157 18.45 -22.91 9.44
C VAL A 157 18.46 -22.75 10.94
N TYR A 158 17.63 -23.51 11.67
CA TYR A 158 17.67 -23.55 13.12
C TYR A 158 18.98 -24.12 13.64
N GLU A 159 19.46 -25.22 13.07
CA GLU A 159 20.74 -25.83 13.42
C GLU A 159 21.91 -24.89 13.08
N LYS A 160 21.83 -24.15 11.97
CA LYS A 160 22.86 -23.17 11.60
C LYS A 160 22.87 -21.93 12.50
N ILE A 161 21.72 -21.52 13.04
CA ILE A 161 21.59 -20.36 13.94
C ILE A 161 21.88 -20.73 15.39
N THR A 162 21.49 -21.92 15.83
CA THR A 162 21.54 -22.33 17.25
C THR A 162 22.63 -23.36 17.55
N GLY A 163 23.19 -24.01 16.54
CA GLY A 163 24.11 -25.15 16.70
C GLY A 163 23.42 -26.42 17.22
N LEU A 164 22.09 -26.44 17.31
CA LEU A 164 21.30 -27.55 17.83
C LEU A 164 20.48 -28.17 16.69
N SER A 165 20.71 -29.46 16.40
CA SER A 165 19.85 -30.23 15.49
C SER A 165 18.50 -30.47 16.17
N LEU A 166 17.39 -30.18 15.49
CA LEU A 166 16.07 -30.63 15.94
C LEU A 166 16.00 -32.14 15.74
N ASP A 167 16.08 -32.88 16.84
CA ASP A 167 15.90 -34.33 16.85
C ASP A 167 14.47 -34.64 16.35
N PRO A 168 14.28 -35.45 15.30
CA PRO A 168 12.97 -35.66 14.67
C PRO A 168 12.03 -36.57 15.47
N GLU A 169 12.34 -36.88 16.74
CA GLU A 169 11.57 -37.78 17.59
C GLU A 169 10.86 -37.07 18.75
N PHE A 170 10.14 -35.95 18.52
CA PHE A 170 9.05 -35.49 19.39
C PHE A 170 8.00 -34.68 18.64
#